data_AF-A0A0L6ZEE0-F1
#
_entry.id   AF-A0A0L6ZEE0-F1
#
_cell.length_a   1.000
_cell.length_b   1.000
_cell.length_c   1.000
_cell.angle_alpha   90.00
_cell.angle_beta   90.00
_cell.angle_gamma   90.00
#
_symmetry.space_group_name_H-M   'P 1'
#
loop_
_entity.id
_entity.type
_entity.pdbx_description
1 polymer ?
#
loop_
_entity_poly.entity_id
_entity_poly.type
_entity_poly.pdbx_seq_one_letter_code
_entity_poly.pdbx_strand_id
1 'polypeptide(L)' 'MKKYNTVIFDLDGTLLNTLEDLTDSVNYALELYGFSVRQASEIRNFLGNGIGDLGAERSWSKKELII' A
#
# COMPACT_ATOMS: atom_id res chain seq x y z
N MET A 1 -1.69 -22.48 31.60
CA MET A 1 -1.96 -21.68 30.39
C MET A 1 -2.66 -20.39 30.82
N LYS A 2 -2.15 -19.21 30.44
CA LYS A 2 -2.89 -17.95 30.63
C LYS A 2 -4.00 -17.88 29.57
N LYS A 3 -5.24 -17.61 29.99
CA LYS A 3 -6.34 -17.30 29.07
C LYS A 3 -6.19 -15.85 28.61
N TYR A 4 -6.16 -15.63 27.30
CA TYR A 4 -6.36 -14.31 26.73
C TYR A 4 -7.85 -13.97 26.78
N ASN A 5 -8.19 -12.73 27.15
CA ASN A 5 -9.57 -12.23 27.22
C ASN A 5 -9.86 -11.12 26.20
N THR A 6 -8.86 -10.73 25.41
CA THR A 6 -8.99 -9.67 24.40
C THR A 6 -8.02 -9.98 23.26
N VAL A 7 -8.51 -9.78 22.03
CA VAL A 7 -7.73 -9.90 20.79
C VAL A 7 -8.11 -8.72 19.92
N ILE A 8 -7.11 -8.08 19.32
CA ILE A 8 -7.30 -6.98 18.36
C ILE A 8 -6.83 -7.50 17.00
N PHE A 9 -7.64 -7.25 15.99
CA PHE A 9 -7.32 -7.57 14.60
C PHE A 9 -7.19 -6.27 13.82
N ASP A 10 -6.18 -6.22 12.97
CA ASP A 10 -6.14 -5.26 11.89
C ASP A 10 -7.26 -5.57 10.88
N LEU A 11 -7.66 -4.60 10.06
CA LEU A 11 -8.73 -4.79 9.08
C LEU A 11 -8.14 -5.32 7.77
N ASP A 12 -7.31 -4.51 7.14
CA ASP A 12 -6.75 -4.76 5.81
C ASP A 12 -5.68 -5.85 5.85
N GLY A 13 -5.83 -6.87 5.01
CA GLY A 13 -4.90 -8.00 4.96
C GLY A 13 -4.98 -8.95 6.16
N THR A 14 -5.84 -8.68 7.16
CA THR A 14 -6.11 -9.56 8.30
C THR A 14 -7.55 -10.08 8.29
N LEU A 15 -8.54 -9.18 8.32
CA LEU A 15 -9.95 -9.56 8.25
C LEU A 15 -10.47 -9.53 6.81
N LEU A 16 -9.96 -8.62 5.98
CA LEU A 16 -10.39 -8.43 4.59
C LEU A 16 -9.21 -8.52 3.62
N ASN A 17 -9.47 -9.03 2.41
CA ASN A 17 -8.51 -8.96 1.30
C ASN A 17 -8.82 -7.73 0.43
N THR A 18 -8.25 -6.59 0.80
CA THR A 18 -8.46 -5.28 0.15
C THR A 18 -7.35 -4.91 -0.83
N LEU A 19 -6.43 -5.82 -1.14
CA LEU A 19 -5.26 -5.53 -1.97
C LEU A 19 -5.65 -5.04 -3.38
N GLU A 20 -6.72 -5.58 -3.97
CA GLU A 20 -7.20 -5.20 -5.30
C GLU A 20 -7.82 -3.80 -5.28
N ASP A 21 -8.72 -3.51 -4.33
CA ASP A 21 -9.33 -2.19 -4.18
C ASP A 21 -8.28 -1.09 -3.90
N LEU A 22 -7.26 -1.41 -3.09
CA LEU A 22 -6.13 -0.54 -2.83
C LEU A 22 -5.26 -0.36 -4.07
N THR A 23 -5.10 -1.40 -4.88
CA THR A 23 -4.37 -1.34 -6.15
C THR A 23 -5.04 -0.40 -7.13
N ASP A 24 -6.36 -0.52 -7.29
CA ASP A 24 -7.15 0.33 -8.17
C ASP A 24 -7.09 1.79 -7.72
N SER A 25 -7.23 2.03 -6.42
CA SER A 25 -7.18 3.38 -5.83
C SER A 25 -5.81 4.06 -6.05
N VAL A 26 -4.71 3.30 -5.86
CA VAL A 26 -3.34 3.79 -6.10
C VAL A 26 -3.11 4.03 -7.59
N ASN A 27 -3.54 3.13 -8.46
CA ASN A 27 -3.38 3.27 -9.91
C ASN A 27 -4.17 4.46 -10.45
N TYR A 28 -5.39 4.68 -9.95
CA TYR A 28 -6.17 5.87 -10.27
C TYR A 28 -5.40 7.16 -9.94
N ALA A 29 -4.78 7.23 -8.75
CA ALA A 29 -3.95 8.37 -8.39
C ALA A 29 -2.72 8.50 -9.31
N LEU A 30 -2.02 7.40 -9.63
CA LEU A 30 -0.87 7.43 -10.53
C LEU A 30 -1.23 7.96 -11.92
N GLU A 31 -2.34 7.48 -12.49
CA GLU A 31 -2.84 7.92 -13.80
C GLU A 31 -3.18 9.42 -13.80
N LEU A 32 -3.81 9.94 -12.75
CA LEU A 32 -4.15 11.36 -12.62
C LEU A 32 -2.91 12.28 -12.70
N TYR A 33 -1.75 11.81 -12.27
CA TYR A 33 -0.49 12.56 -12.32
C TYR A 33 0.44 12.12 -13.46
N GLY A 34 -0.03 11.26 -14.37
CA GLY A 34 0.73 10.84 -15.55
C GLY A 34 1.80 9.78 -15.28
N PHE A 35 1.74 9.10 -14.14
CA PHE A 35 2.66 8.01 -13.81
C PHE A 35 2.17 6.66 -14.35
N SER A 36 3.09 5.71 -14.48
CA SER A 36 2.74 4.34 -14.90
C SER A 36 2.02 3.57 -13.78
N VAL A 37 0.90 2.95 -14.12
CA VAL A 37 0.18 2.00 -13.24
C VAL A 37 1.05 0.83 -12.81
N ARG A 38 0.69 0.20 -11.69
CA ARG A 38 1.45 -0.84 -11.01
C ARG A 38 0.61 -2.09 -10.78
N GLN A 39 1.31 -3.21 -10.71
CA GLN A 39 0.69 -4.50 -10.40
C GLN A 39 0.41 -4.60 -8.90
N ALA A 40 -0.63 -5.34 -8.54
CA ALA A 40 -1.00 -5.57 -7.14
C ALA A 40 0.15 -6.17 -6.30
N SER A 41 1.02 -6.99 -6.91
CA SER A 41 2.20 -7.55 -6.23
C SER A 41 3.24 -6.49 -5.88
N GLU A 42 3.43 -5.47 -6.72
CA GLU A 42 4.28 -4.32 -6.42
C GLU A 42 3.67 -3.51 -5.29
N ILE A 43 2.38 -3.16 -5.41
CA ILE A 43 1.62 -2.40 -4.41
C ILE A 43 1.62 -3.08 -3.03
N ARG A 44 1.47 -4.41 -3.00
CA ARG A 44 1.52 -5.22 -1.77
C ARG A 44 2.82 -5.01 -0.98
N ASN A 45 3.95 -4.83 -1.66
CA ASN A 45 5.24 -4.63 -0.98
C ASN A 45 5.38 -3.25 -0.33
N PHE A 46 4.51 -2.30 -0.68
CA PHE A 46 4.48 -0.97 -0.10
C PHE A 46 3.43 -0.84 1.03
N LEU A 47 2.39 -1.68 1.02
CA LEU A 47 1.37 -1.72 2.06
C LEU A 47 1.89 -2.38 3.35
N GLY A 48 1.48 -1.86 4.51
CA GLY A 48 1.83 -2.41 5.84
C GLY A 48 2.90 -1.64 6.63
N ASN A 49 3.67 -0.75 5.98
CA ASN A 49 4.67 0.10 6.64
C ASN A 49 4.20 1.55 6.87
N GLY A 50 2.97 1.87 6.45
CA GLY A 50 2.40 3.22 6.50
C GLY A 50 2.88 4.15 5.38
N ILE A 51 2.23 5.31 5.23
CA ILE A 51 2.50 6.30 4.16
C ILE A 51 3.96 6.77 4.11
N GLY A 52 4.69 6.74 5.25
CA GLY A 52 6.10 7.13 5.29
C GLY A 52 7.02 6.24 4.44
N ASP A 53 6.62 4.99 4.18
CA ASP A 53 7.37 4.05 3.33
C ASP A 53 6.70 3.88 1.95
N LEU A 54 5.55 4.54 1.72
CA LEU A 54 4.91 4.68 0.41
C LEU A 54 5.66 5.76 -0.41
N GLY A 55 6.91 5.47 -0.78
CA GLY A 55 7.43 5.95 -2.07
C GLY A 55 7.95 7.38 -2.21
N ALA A 56 8.78 7.88 -1.30
CA ALA A 56 9.69 9.01 -1.63
C ALA A 56 11.17 8.57 -1.74
N GLU A 57 11.64 7.66 -0.89
CA GLU A 57 13.08 7.43 -0.75
C GLU A 57 13.63 6.12 -1.36
N ARG A 58 12.81 5.07 -1.53
CA ARG A 58 13.38 3.72 -1.66
C ARG A 58 13.50 3.07 -3.03
N SER A 59 12.76 3.45 -4.08
CA SER A 59 12.90 2.74 -5.38
C SER A 59 12.28 3.41 -6.60
N TRP A 60 11.58 4.53 -6.46
CA TRP A 60 11.08 5.25 -7.63
C TRP A 60 12.22 6.13 -8.14
N SER A 61 12.80 5.72 -9.28
CA SER A 61 13.81 6.50 -10.00
C SER A 61 13.46 7.99 -9.93
N LYS A 62 14.38 8.80 -9.39
CA LYS A 62 14.32 10.27 -9.22
C LYS A 62 14.07 11.08 -10.51
N LYS A 63 13.58 10.47 -11.59
CA LYS A 63 13.26 11.14 -12.85
C LYS A 63 11.87 11.76 -12.89
N GLU A 64 11.04 11.52 -11.88
CA GLU A 64 9.59 11.83 -11.97
C GLU A 64 8.99 12.46 -10.70
N LEU A 65 9.82 12.90 -9.74
CA LEU A 65 9.38 13.62 -8.55
C LEU A 65 9.56 15.13 -8.73
N ILE A 66 8.53 15.80 -9.24
CA ILE A 66 8.21 17.20 -8.90
C ILE A 66 6.88 17.17 -8.16
N ILE A 67 6.93 16.87 -6.86
CA ILE A 67 6.11 17.51 -5.82
C ILE A 67 6.89 17.45 -4.51
#